data_AF-A0A8S2YQF3-F1
#
_entry.id   AF-A0A8S2YQF3-F1
#
_cell.length_a   1.000
_cell.length_b   1.000
_cell.length_c   1.000
_cell.angle_alpha   90.00
_cell.angle_beta   90.00
_cell.angle_gamma   90.00
#
_symmetry.space_group_name_H-M   'P 1'
#
loop_
_entity.id
_entity.type
_entity.pdbx_description
1 polymer ?
#
loop_
_entity_poly.entity_id
_entity_poly.type
_entity_poly.pdbx_seq_one_letter_code
_entity_poly.pdbx_strand_id
1 'polypeptide(L)'
;MDDLKYELELKFKSIFSVEEMAGTITDRNRHVKIELWDEKEYENLLNSGKLNVQGNLFDVDKFLPSPKILICAKCNLPGHTRKMCQVSNFDVCKRCGGDRKNLEEHKNCQIKCHNCQGDHVSTDFKCPIIKEFRRHLIIEMRKHPERLPPDTQLFIPSDFRQQNDRTKSIQSLKSNAPVRLVEPPSDRNDWNAYPALRSTSASAFVSSNSIASSNLSDTIKTMSNELNEIKTKYEIEQKRIQEKYQEHLTLMNQGWILIQQEIQTQKQMIMTLSNIVEQIMFSTCEKT
;
A
#
# COMPACT_ATOMS: atom_id res chain seq x y z
N MET A 1 -22.10 10.56 4.67
CA MET A 1 -20.80 9.85 4.66
C MET A 1 -19.74 10.79 5.19
N ASP A 2 -19.72 12.01 4.63
CA ASP A 2 -18.95 13.14 5.15
C ASP A 2 -19.17 13.39 6.65
N ASP A 3 -20.36 13.14 7.19
CA ASP A 3 -20.66 13.33 8.62
C ASP A 3 -19.80 12.45 9.54
N LEU A 4 -19.63 11.17 9.20
CA LEU A 4 -18.85 10.23 10.00
C LEU A 4 -17.36 10.58 9.93
N LYS A 5 -16.88 10.87 8.73
CA LYS A 5 -15.49 11.28 8.50
C LYS A 5 -15.17 12.57 9.26
N TYR A 6 -16.03 13.57 9.16
CA TYR A 6 -15.88 14.85 9.85
C TYR A 6 -15.82 14.69 11.38
N GLU A 7 -16.70 13.89 11.96
CA GLU A 7 -16.68 13.59 13.40
C GLU A 7 -15.41 12.87 13.85
N LEU A 8 -14.94 11.92 13.05
CA LEU A 8 -13.68 11.22 13.32
C LEU A 8 -12.50 12.19 13.27
N GLU A 9 -12.43 13.06 12.26
CA GLU A 9 -11.40 14.09 12.12
C GLU A 9 -11.44 15.15 13.25
N LEU A 10 -12.63 15.43 13.81
CA LEU A 10 -12.76 16.29 14.99
C LEU A 10 -12.24 15.62 16.27
N LYS A 11 -12.49 14.31 16.44
CA LYS A 11 -12.08 13.56 17.63
C LYS A 11 -10.60 13.20 17.64
N PHE A 12 -10.05 12.88 16.49
CA PHE A 12 -8.69 12.36 16.35
C PHE A 12 -7.91 13.23 15.37
N LYS A 13 -6.99 14.01 15.92
CA LYS A 13 -6.09 14.85 15.11
C LYS A 13 -5.10 14.01 14.32
N SER A 14 -4.87 12.76 14.75
CA SER A 14 -3.94 11.87 14.09
C SER A 14 -4.53 11.11 12.89
N ILE A 15 -5.79 11.33 12.51
CA ILE A 15 -6.35 10.68 11.33
C ILE A 15 -5.76 11.31 10.07
N PHE A 16 -5.31 10.45 9.14
CA PHE A 16 -4.89 10.89 7.81
C PHE A 16 -5.75 10.28 6.69
N SER A 17 -6.38 9.13 6.94
CA SER A 17 -7.25 8.48 5.96
C SER A 17 -8.44 7.81 6.64
N VAL A 18 -9.61 7.94 6.02
CA VAL A 18 -10.86 7.27 6.39
C VAL A 18 -11.45 6.69 5.12
N GLU A 19 -11.49 5.37 5.03
CA GLU A 19 -11.94 4.62 3.86
C GLU A 19 -13.10 3.69 4.23
N GLU A 20 -14.18 3.71 3.46
CA GLU A 20 -15.22 2.70 3.58
C GLU A 20 -14.78 1.38 2.93
N MET A 21 -14.98 0.28 3.64
CA MET A 21 -14.63 -1.05 3.11
C MET A 21 -15.71 -1.57 2.16
N ALA A 22 -15.41 -1.51 0.86
CA ALA A 22 -16.28 -2.03 -0.20
C ALA A 22 -16.65 -3.53 0.03
N GLY A 23 -17.89 -3.89 -0.31
CA GLY A 23 -18.39 -5.27 -0.23
C GLY A 23 -18.87 -5.72 1.16
N THR A 24 -18.81 -4.84 2.17
CA THR A 24 -19.39 -5.08 3.50
C THR A 24 -20.64 -4.26 3.78
N ILE A 25 -20.99 -3.33 2.87
CA ILE A 25 -22.14 -2.43 2.98
C ILE A 25 -23.41 -3.26 2.81
N THR A 26 -23.99 -3.62 3.95
CA THR A 26 -25.43 -3.89 4.07
C THR A 26 -26.01 -2.73 4.88
N ASP A 27 -27.30 -2.42 4.74
CA ASP A 27 -27.94 -1.31 5.46
C ASP A 27 -27.73 -1.34 7.00
N ARG A 28 -27.27 -2.48 7.54
CA ARG A 28 -27.05 -2.72 8.97
C ARG A 28 -25.58 -2.74 9.41
N ASN A 29 -24.64 -3.03 8.52
CA ASN A 29 -23.22 -3.17 8.88
C ASN A 29 -22.37 -2.24 7.99
N ARG A 30 -21.77 -1.23 8.62
CA ARG A 30 -20.78 -0.35 7.99
C ARG A 30 -19.42 -0.66 8.59
N HIS A 31 -18.46 -1.01 7.75
CA HIS A 31 -17.07 -1.16 8.14
C HIS A 31 -16.26 0.00 7.57
N VAL A 32 -15.58 0.72 8.45
CA VAL A 32 -14.75 1.86 8.11
C VAL A 32 -13.32 1.54 8.54
N LYS A 33 -12.39 1.73 7.62
CA LYS A 33 -10.97 1.66 7.86
C LYS A 33 -10.49 3.07 8.19
N ILE A 34 -9.85 3.22 9.34
CA ILE A 34 -9.26 4.48 9.79
C ILE A 34 -7.75 4.27 9.86
N GLU A 35 -6.99 5.19 9.28
CA GLU A 35 -5.53 5.18 9.35
C GLU A 35 -5.05 6.40 10.16
N LEU A 36 -4.21 6.14 11.16
CA LEU A 36 -3.73 7.09 12.16
C LEU A 36 -2.20 7.21 12.03
N TRP A 37 -1.64 8.41 12.23
CA TRP A 37 -0.18 8.63 12.25
C TRP A 37 0.44 8.67 13.65
N ASP A 38 -0.36 8.83 14.71
CA ASP A 38 0.11 8.76 16.10
C ASP A 38 -0.11 7.35 16.67
N GLU A 39 1.00 6.70 17.05
CA GLU A 39 1.01 5.37 17.65
C GLU A 39 0.26 5.32 18.99
N LYS A 40 0.30 6.40 19.79
CA LYS A 40 -0.40 6.44 21.08
C LYS A 40 -1.92 6.51 20.90
N GLU A 41 -2.40 7.36 19.99
CA GLU A 41 -3.83 7.42 19.65
C GLU A 41 -4.31 6.09 19.06
N TYR A 42 -3.51 5.46 18.19
CA TYR A 42 -3.79 4.14 17.64
C TYR A 42 -3.98 3.07 18.74
N GLU A 43 -3.01 2.93 19.64
CA GLU A 43 -3.08 1.95 20.73
C GLU A 43 -4.22 2.25 21.70
N ASN A 44 -4.47 3.52 22.03
CA ASN A 44 -5.60 3.90 22.89
C ASN A 44 -6.94 3.53 22.24
N LEU A 45 -7.10 3.76 20.94
CA LEU A 45 -8.30 3.41 20.21
C LEU A 45 -8.48 1.89 20.16
N LEU A 46 -7.40 1.14 19.92
CA LEU A 46 -7.42 -0.32 19.88
C LEU A 46 -7.81 -0.91 21.24
N ASN A 47 -7.20 -0.40 22.32
CA ASN A 47 -7.44 -0.85 23.69
C ASN A 47 -8.84 -0.49 24.20
N SER A 48 -9.45 0.55 23.65
CA SER A 48 -10.85 0.88 23.97
C SER A 48 -11.83 -0.17 23.45
N GLY A 49 -11.48 -0.85 22.34
CA GLY A 49 -12.29 -1.87 21.66
C GLY A 49 -13.62 -1.36 21.09
N LYS A 50 -14.05 -0.14 21.41
CA LYS A 50 -15.31 0.45 20.99
C LYS A 50 -15.17 1.96 20.82
N LEU A 51 -15.78 2.47 19.77
CA LEU A 51 -15.78 3.90 19.43
C LEU A 51 -17.21 4.40 19.30
N ASN A 52 -17.57 5.42 20.07
CA ASN A 52 -18.87 6.09 19.92
C ASN A 52 -18.74 7.27 18.95
N VAL A 53 -19.50 7.27 17.85
CA VAL A 53 -19.61 8.40 16.91
C VAL A 53 -21.08 8.71 16.64
N GLN A 54 -21.50 9.94 16.96
CA GLN A 54 -22.89 10.39 16.81
C GLN A 54 -23.93 9.47 17.49
N GLY A 55 -23.59 8.91 18.65
CA GLY A 55 -24.48 7.99 19.38
C GLY A 55 -24.47 6.55 18.85
N ASN A 56 -23.76 6.28 17.74
CA ASN A 56 -23.55 4.93 17.23
C ASN A 56 -22.28 4.33 17.85
N LEU A 57 -22.37 3.10 18.33
CA LEU A 57 -21.25 2.36 18.91
C LEU A 57 -20.65 1.44 17.85
N PHE A 58 -19.40 1.68 17.49
CA PHE A 58 -18.62 0.87 16.57
C PHE A 58 -17.67 -0.03 17.36
N ASP A 59 -17.60 -1.31 17.03
CA ASP A 59 -16.52 -2.15 17.52
C ASP A 59 -15.23 -1.81 16.77
N VAL A 60 -14.14 -1.65 17.53
CA VAL A 60 -12.82 -1.33 16.99
C VAL A 60 -11.97 -2.57 17.02
N ASP A 61 -11.44 -2.93 15.85
CA ASP A 61 -10.50 -4.03 15.69
C ASP A 61 -9.28 -3.57 14.90
N LYS A 62 -8.16 -4.25 15.13
CA LYS A 62 -6.95 -4.08 14.31
C LYS A 62 -7.28 -4.41 12.86
N PHE A 63 -7.15 -3.41 11.99
CA PHE A 63 -7.28 -3.66 10.56
C PHE A 63 -6.16 -4.58 10.10
N LEU A 64 -6.54 -5.75 9.60
CA LEU A 64 -5.63 -6.68 8.95
C LEU A 64 -5.98 -6.67 7.47
N PRO A 65 -5.08 -6.19 6.59
CA PRO A 65 -5.33 -6.23 5.17
C PRO A 65 -5.60 -7.67 4.77
N SER A 66 -6.63 -7.88 3.97
CA SER A 66 -6.97 -9.19 3.48
C SER A 66 -5.77 -9.77 2.72
N PRO A 67 -5.12 -10.82 3.24
CA PRO A 67 -3.89 -11.27 2.65
C PRO A 67 -4.17 -11.81 1.26
N LYS A 68 -3.35 -11.41 0.28
CA LYS A 68 -3.41 -11.99 -1.05
C LYS A 68 -2.94 -13.43 -0.96
N ILE A 69 -3.87 -14.36 -1.17
CA ILE A 69 -3.56 -15.78 -1.17
C ILE A 69 -2.78 -16.07 -2.45
N LEU A 70 -1.55 -16.54 -2.29
CA LEU A 70 -0.78 -17.06 -3.40
C LEU A 70 -1.41 -18.37 -3.84
N ILE A 71 -1.93 -18.40 -5.07
CA ILE A 71 -2.46 -19.63 -5.67
C ILE A 71 -1.48 -20.05 -6.77
N CYS A 72 -0.98 -21.28 -6.65
CA CYS A 72 0.00 -21.79 -7.59
C CYS A 72 -0.63 -21.90 -9.00
N ALA A 73 -0.01 -21.25 -9.99
CA ALA A 73 -0.51 -21.29 -11.37
C ALA A 73 -0.46 -22.68 -12.03
N LYS A 74 0.26 -23.63 -11.40
CA LYS A 74 0.45 -25.00 -11.87
C LYS A 74 -0.56 -25.97 -11.26
N CYS A 75 -0.60 -26.12 -9.93
CA CYS A 75 -1.52 -27.06 -9.28
C CYS A 75 -2.82 -26.43 -8.77
N ASN A 76 -2.95 -25.10 -8.81
CA ASN A 76 -4.10 -24.33 -8.29
C ASN A 76 -4.38 -24.49 -6.78
N LEU A 77 -3.40 -25.02 -6.03
CA LEU A 77 -3.44 -25.06 -4.57
C LEU A 77 -2.92 -23.73 -3.99
N PRO A 78 -3.48 -23.28 -2.85
CA PRO A 78 -2.99 -22.10 -2.15
C PRO A 78 -1.64 -22.35 -1.45
N GLY A 79 -0.90 -21.28 -1.17
CA GLY A 79 0.26 -21.29 -0.27
C GLY A 79 1.64 -21.38 -0.93
N HIS A 80 1.73 -21.46 -2.25
CA HIS A 80 3.03 -21.46 -2.94
C HIS A 80 2.97 -20.91 -4.36
N THR A 81 4.13 -20.53 -4.89
CA THR A 81 4.28 -20.06 -6.29
C THR A 81 4.65 -21.21 -7.22
N ARG A 82 4.53 -21.00 -8.54
CA ARG A 82 4.92 -22.00 -9.56
C ARG A 82 6.35 -22.51 -9.37
N LYS A 83 7.28 -21.66 -8.92
CA LYS A 83 8.69 -22.01 -8.71
C LYS A 83 8.92 -22.95 -7.52
N MET A 84 8.03 -22.90 -6.53
CA MET A 84 8.07 -23.72 -5.31
C MET A 84 7.10 -24.91 -5.37
N CYS A 85 6.50 -25.15 -6.54
CA CYS A 85 5.55 -26.24 -6.72
C CYS A 85 6.32 -27.57 -6.77
N GLN A 86 6.00 -28.47 -5.85
CA GLN A 86 6.58 -29.82 -5.82
C GLN A 86 6.04 -30.71 -6.96
N VAL A 87 4.93 -30.31 -7.58
CA VAL A 87 4.38 -31.01 -8.74
C VAL A 87 5.21 -30.63 -9.97
N SER A 88 6.09 -31.53 -10.40
CA SER A 88 6.96 -31.30 -11.56
C SER A 88 6.30 -31.64 -12.90
N ASN A 89 5.37 -32.60 -12.94
CA ASN A 89 5.05 -33.30 -14.20
C ASN A 89 3.68 -32.98 -14.82
N PHE A 90 2.80 -32.23 -14.14
CA PHE A 90 1.49 -31.87 -14.70
C PHE A 90 1.03 -30.47 -14.29
N ASP A 91 0.33 -29.79 -15.19
CA ASP A 91 -0.35 -28.52 -14.95
C ASP A 91 -1.85 -28.82 -14.81
N VAL A 92 -2.51 -28.30 -13.78
CA VAL A 92 -3.92 -28.58 -13.51
C VAL A 92 -4.80 -27.50 -14.15
N CYS A 93 -5.87 -27.91 -14.84
CA CYS A 93 -6.86 -27.00 -15.35
C CYS A 93 -7.61 -26.29 -14.21
N LYS A 94 -7.61 -24.96 -14.23
CA LYS A 94 -8.32 -24.13 -13.22
C LYS A 94 -9.81 -24.43 -13.13
N ARG A 95 -10.43 -24.77 -14.25
CA ARG A 95 -11.89 -24.96 -14.37
C ARG A 95 -12.36 -26.34 -13.93
N CYS A 96 -11.69 -27.41 -14.35
CA CYS A 96 -12.16 -28.78 -14.10
C CYS A 96 -11.24 -29.63 -13.22
N GLY A 97 -10.03 -29.15 -12.90
CA GLY A 97 -9.04 -29.90 -12.13
C GLY A 97 -8.35 -31.06 -12.87
N GLY A 98 -8.59 -31.23 -14.17
CA GLY A 98 -7.92 -32.22 -15.01
C GLY A 98 -6.49 -31.83 -15.42
N ASP A 99 -5.70 -32.79 -15.88
CA ASP A 99 -4.33 -32.58 -16.37
C ASP A 99 -4.35 -31.82 -17.71
N ARG A 100 -3.73 -30.64 -17.73
CA ARG A 100 -3.66 -29.70 -18.85
C ARG A 100 -2.40 -29.97 -19.65
N LYS A 101 -2.42 -31.03 -20.46
CA LYS A 101 -1.36 -31.29 -21.45
C LYS A 101 -1.46 -30.35 -22.64
N ASN A 102 -2.68 -30.04 -23.09
CA ASN A 102 -2.96 -29.11 -24.19
C ASN A 102 -3.96 -28.02 -23.77
N LEU A 103 -3.75 -26.76 -24.21
CA LEU A 103 -4.66 -25.64 -23.89
C LEU A 103 -6.05 -25.78 -24.54
N GLU A 104 -6.13 -26.41 -25.70
CA GLU A 104 -7.35 -26.53 -26.51
C GLU A 104 -8.37 -27.51 -25.92
N GLU A 105 -7.89 -28.61 -25.31
CA GLU A 105 -8.73 -29.71 -24.79
C GLU A 105 -9.65 -29.28 -23.64
N HIS A 106 -9.29 -28.21 -22.92
CA HIS A 106 -10.02 -27.75 -21.73
C HIS A 106 -10.84 -26.47 -21.94
N LYS A 107 -11.02 -26.00 -23.19
CA LYS A 107 -11.87 -24.82 -23.48
C LYS A 107 -13.33 -25.03 -23.06
N ASN A 108 -13.86 -26.26 -23.20
CA ASN A 108 -15.26 -26.60 -22.93
C ASN A 108 -15.46 -27.58 -21.76
N CYS A 109 -14.50 -27.68 -20.84
CA CYS A 109 -14.62 -28.58 -19.69
C CYS A 109 -15.69 -28.10 -18.69
N GLN A 110 -16.36 -29.05 -18.03
CA GLN A 110 -17.30 -28.77 -16.94
C GLN A 110 -16.57 -28.11 -15.76
N ILE A 111 -17.17 -27.07 -15.17
CA ILE A 111 -16.58 -26.33 -14.06
C ILE A 111 -16.71 -27.20 -12.81
N LYS A 112 -15.57 -27.62 -12.27
CA LYS A 112 -15.44 -28.37 -11.03
C LYS A 112 -14.15 -27.99 -10.33
N CYS A 113 -14.28 -27.47 -9.12
CA CYS A 113 -13.17 -27.00 -8.31
C CYS A 113 -12.26 -28.18 -7.94
N HIS A 114 -10.97 -28.11 -8.31
CA HIS A 114 -10.00 -29.15 -7.97
C HIS A 114 -9.85 -29.32 -6.45
N ASN A 115 -9.97 -28.21 -5.72
CA ASN A 115 -9.73 -28.18 -4.29
C ASN A 115 -10.90 -28.84 -3.53
N CYS A 116 -12.13 -28.35 -3.73
CA CYS A 116 -13.29 -28.78 -2.93
C CYS A 116 -14.35 -29.58 -3.71
N GLN A 117 -14.13 -29.84 -5.00
CA GLN A 117 -15.03 -30.56 -5.90
C GLN A 117 -16.39 -29.87 -6.19
N GLY A 118 -16.59 -28.62 -5.77
CA GLY A 118 -17.82 -27.86 -6.03
C GLY A 118 -17.89 -27.15 -7.40
N ASP A 119 -19.04 -26.56 -7.72
CA ASP A 119 -19.37 -25.95 -9.02
C ASP A 119 -18.79 -24.53 -9.20
N HIS A 120 -17.50 -24.38 -9.01
CA HIS A 120 -16.77 -23.13 -9.22
C HIS A 120 -15.33 -23.38 -9.67
N VAL A 121 -14.65 -22.32 -10.11
CA VAL A 121 -13.24 -22.40 -10.54
C VAL A 121 -12.34 -22.59 -9.32
N SER A 122 -11.27 -23.36 -9.46
CA SER A 122 -10.35 -23.68 -8.35
C SER A 122 -9.69 -22.46 -7.69
N THR A 123 -9.69 -21.31 -8.36
CA THR A 123 -9.15 -20.03 -7.88
C THR A 123 -10.20 -19.10 -7.27
N ASP A 124 -11.48 -19.51 -7.20
CA ASP A 124 -12.56 -18.68 -6.68
C ASP A 124 -12.42 -18.50 -5.16
N PHE A 125 -12.60 -17.27 -4.68
CA PHE A 125 -12.59 -16.93 -3.26
C PHE A 125 -13.78 -17.50 -2.50
N LYS A 126 -14.81 -17.99 -3.20
CA LYS A 126 -15.94 -18.73 -2.62
C LYS A 126 -15.58 -20.18 -2.26
N CYS A 127 -14.42 -20.69 -2.70
CA CYS A 127 -13.99 -22.04 -2.38
C CYS A 127 -13.75 -22.20 -0.86
N PRO A 128 -14.36 -23.21 -0.19
CA PRO A 128 -14.23 -23.41 1.25
C PRO A 128 -12.78 -23.63 1.69
N ILE A 129 -11.97 -24.34 0.90
CA ILE A 129 -10.55 -24.58 1.21
C ILE A 129 -9.73 -23.30 1.10
N ILE A 130 -9.98 -22.47 0.08
CA ILE A 130 -9.31 -21.16 -0.05
C ILE A 130 -9.72 -20.25 1.11
N LYS A 131 -11.01 -20.26 1.48
CA LYS A 131 -11.54 -19.49 2.61
C LYS A 131 -10.90 -19.92 3.94
N GLU A 132 -10.76 -21.22 4.16
CA GLU A 132 -10.12 -21.79 5.35
C GLU A 132 -8.62 -21.43 5.38
N PHE A 133 -7.90 -21.62 4.28
CA PHE A 133 -6.49 -21.22 4.16
C PHE A 133 -6.29 -19.73 4.47
N ARG A 134 -7.18 -18.86 3.93
CA ARG A 134 -7.18 -17.43 4.25
C ARG A 134 -7.36 -17.16 5.74
N ARG A 135 -8.28 -17.88 6.38
CA ARG A 135 -8.55 -17.75 7.82
C ARG A 135 -7.32 -18.12 8.64
N HIS A 136 -6.66 -19.23 8.29
CA HIS A 136 -5.42 -19.64 8.94
C HIS A 136 -4.32 -18.60 8.76
N LEU A 137 -4.17 -18.06 7.55
CA LEU A 137 -3.17 -17.02 7.27
C LEU A 137 -3.43 -15.75 8.10
N ILE A 138 -4.69 -15.33 8.24
CA ILE A 138 -5.07 -14.20 9.09
C ILE A 138 -4.75 -14.49 10.57
N ILE A 139 -5.02 -15.69 11.06
CA ILE A 139 -4.70 -16.09 12.44
C ILE A 139 -3.19 -16.08 12.67
N GLU A 140 -2.40 -16.61 11.75
CA GLU A 140 -0.94 -16.59 11.85
C GLU A 140 -0.38 -15.15 11.79
N MET A 141 -0.93 -14.29 10.93
CA MET A 141 -0.59 -12.87 10.89
C MET A 141 -0.96 -12.13 12.18
N ARG A 142 -2.02 -12.56 12.89
CA ARG A 142 -2.37 -12.01 14.21
C ARG A 142 -1.36 -12.40 15.28
N LYS A 143 -0.86 -13.64 15.25
CA LYS A 143 0.13 -14.13 16.21
C LYS A 143 1.53 -13.55 15.97
N HIS A 144 1.88 -13.33 14.70
CA HIS A 144 3.21 -12.91 14.27
C HIS A 144 3.11 -11.71 13.30
N PRO A 145 2.69 -10.53 13.76
CA PRO A 145 2.61 -9.34 12.93
C PRO A 145 3.96 -8.96 12.29
N GLU A 146 5.08 -9.31 12.93
CA GLU A 146 6.45 -9.11 12.44
C GLU A 146 6.84 -10.03 11.27
N ARG A 147 6.10 -11.13 11.05
CA ARG A 147 6.37 -12.13 10.01
C ARG A 147 5.53 -11.93 8.75
N LEU A 148 5.06 -10.72 8.50
CA LEU A 148 4.42 -10.37 7.23
C LEU A 148 5.27 -10.92 6.07
N PRO A 149 4.73 -11.84 5.24
CA PRO A 149 5.50 -12.35 4.10
C PRO A 149 5.99 -11.17 3.26
N PRO A 150 7.26 -11.16 2.81
CA PRO A 150 7.80 -10.06 2.00
C PRO A 150 6.98 -9.80 0.72
N ASP A 151 6.22 -10.82 0.26
CA ASP A 151 5.38 -10.78 -0.92
C ASP A 151 3.90 -10.44 -0.64
N THR A 152 3.52 -10.21 0.62
CA THR A 152 2.25 -9.55 0.96
C THR A 152 2.42 -8.08 0.61
N GLN A 153 2.44 -7.78 -0.68
CA GLN A 153 2.49 -6.42 -1.18
C GLN A 153 1.27 -5.69 -0.62
N LEU A 154 1.50 -4.94 0.47
CA LEU A 154 0.73 -3.75 0.76
C LEU A 154 0.60 -3.03 -0.57
N PHE A 155 -0.63 -2.77 -0.97
CA PHE A 155 -0.92 -2.08 -2.21
C PHE A 155 -0.48 -0.63 -1.99
N ILE A 156 0.82 -0.36 -2.10
CA ILE A 156 1.33 0.95 -2.40
C ILE A 156 0.83 1.19 -3.82
N PRO A 157 -0.12 2.12 -4.04
CA PRO A 157 -0.60 2.46 -5.38
C PRO A 157 0.63 2.71 -6.26
N SER A 158 0.53 2.38 -7.55
CA SER A 158 1.65 2.49 -8.50
C SER A 158 2.32 3.87 -8.47
N ASP A 159 1.55 4.90 -8.10
CA ASP A 159 1.95 6.30 -8.03
C ASP A 159 2.91 6.59 -6.85
N PHE A 160 2.95 5.70 -5.85
CA PHE A 160 3.83 5.80 -4.67
C PHE A 160 5.01 4.81 -4.70
N ARG A 161 5.11 3.96 -5.74
CA ARG A 161 6.33 3.15 -5.96
C ARG A 161 7.37 4.05 -6.61
N GLN A 162 8.37 4.49 -5.84
CA GLN A 162 9.53 5.16 -6.43
C GLN A 162 10.14 4.26 -7.51
N GLN A 163 10.25 4.77 -8.74
CA GLN A 163 10.74 4.02 -9.90
C GLN A 163 12.14 3.41 -9.69
N ASN A 164 12.90 3.93 -8.72
CA ASN A 164 14.28 3.51 -8.42
C ASN A 164 14.40 2.10 -7.81
N ASP A 165 13.35 1.55 -7.20
CA ASP A 165 13.43 0.21 -6.59
C ASP A 165 13.32 -0.92 -7.63
N ARG A 166 12.73 -0.62 -8.80
CA ARG A 166 12.64 -1.58 -9.92
C ARG A 166 14.02 -1.84 -10.54
N THR A 167 14.91 -0.86 -10.54
CA THR A 167 16.25 -0.96 -11.12
C THR A 167 17.20 -1.74 -10.22
N LYS A 168 17.10 -1.59 -8.89
CA LYS A 168 17.96 -2.31 -7.93
C LYS A 168 17.66 -3.81 -7.88
N SER A 169 16.39 -4.21 -7.98
CA SER A 169 16.01 -5.63 -7.96
C SER A 169 16.33 -6.38 -9.27
N ILE A 170 16.50 -5.66 -10.40
CA ILE A 170 16.89 -6.26 -11.69
C ILE A 170 18.42 -6.35 -11.81
N GLN A 171 19.17 -5.43 -11.19
CA GLN A 171 20.64 -5.45 -11.22
C GLN A 171 21.25 -6.54 -10.32
N SER A 172 20.62 -6.88 -9.19
CA SER A 172 21.12 -7.95 -8.30
C SER A 172 20.96 -9.37 -8.87
N LEU A 173 20.08 -9.57 -9.85
CA LEU A 173 19.88 -10.87 -10.52
C LEU A 173 20.77 -11.07 -11.75
N LYS A 174 21.52 -10.06 -12.19
CA LYS A 174 22.38 -10.13 -13.38
C LYS A 174 23.83 -10.49 -13.10
N SER A 175 24.26 -10.63 -11.84
CA SER A 175 25.68 -10.77 -11.52
C SER A 175 26.23 -12.19 -11.49
N ASN A 176 25.45 -13.27 -11.65
CA ASN A 176 25.98 -14.65 -11.60
C ASN A 176 25.23 -15.67 -12.48
N ALA A 177 25.03 -15.38 -13.78
CA ALA A 177 24.58 -16.40 -14.73
C ALA A 177 25.51 -16.44 -15.96
N PRO A 178 26.04 -17.60 -16.37
CA PRO A 178 26.85 -17.72 -17.57
C PRO A 178 25.98 -17.43 -18.80
N VAL A 179 26.44 -16.47 -19.60
CA VAL A 179 25.84 -16.07 -20.86
C VAL A 179 25.84 -17.26 -21.83
N ARG A 180 24.70 -17.92 -22.02
CA ARG A 180 24.45 -18.72 -23.21
C ARG A 180 23.92 -17.80 -24.30
N LEU A 181 24.69 -17.65 -25.36
CA LEU A 181 24.26 -17.07 -26.64
C LEU A 181 23.13 -17.95 -27.19
N VAL A 182 21.90 -17.46 -27.12
CA VAL A 182 20.77 -17.98 -27.88
C VAL A 182 20.46 -16.93 -28.93
N GLU A 183 20.58 -17.33 -30.19
CA GLU A 183 20.25 -16.50 -31.35
C GLU A 183 18.77 -16.08 -31.30
N PRO A 184 18.45 -14.82 -31.67
CA PRO A 184 17.08 -14.36 -31.72
C PRO A 184 16.35 -14.99 -32.93
N PRO A 185 15.13 -15.51 -32.76
CA PRO A 185 14.30 -15.84 -33.91
C PRO A 185 13.85 -14.53 -34.57
N SER A 186 14.23 -14.37 -35.84
CA SER A 186 13.61 -13.41 -36.75
C SER A 186 12.15 -13.78 -36.98
N ASP A 187 11.32 -12.76 -37.19
CA ASP A 187 9.89 -12.81 -37.58
C ASP A 187 8.85 -13.18 -36.51
N ARG A 188 8.42 -12.17 -35.75
CA ARG A 188 7.00 -12.00 -35.36
C ARG A 188 6.58 -10.53 -35.33
N ASN A 189 5.95 -10.10 -36.43
CA ASN A 189 5.14 -8.89 -36.50
C ASN A 189 3.78 -9.15 -35.83
N ASP A 190 3.67 -8.95 -34.52
CA ASP A 190 2.40 -8.99 -33.77
C ASP A 190 1.94 -7.57 -33.35
N TRP A 191 1.83 -6.65 -34.32
CA TRP A 191 1.33 -5.28 -34.11
C TRP A 191 -0.14 -5.04 -34.54
N ASN A 192 -0.91 -6.09 -34.85
CA ASN A 192 -2.29 -5.97 -35.35
C ASN A 192 -3.35 -6.62 -34.45
N ALA A 193 -3.37 -6.31 -33.16
CA ALA A 193 -4.42 -6.75 -32.23
C ALA A 193 -5.22 -5.60 -31.58
N TYR A 194 -5.54 -4.56 -32.35
CA TYR A 194 -6.63 -3.63 -32.01
C TYR A 194 -7.84 -3.88 -32.93
N PRO A 195 -9.08 -3.91 -32.41
CA PRO A 195 -10.26 -4.09 -33.23
C PRO A 195 -10.46 -2.87 -34.14
N ALA A 196 -10.50 -3.08 -35.45
CA ALA A 196 -10.89 -2.06 -36.41
C ALA A 196 -12.35 -1.66 -36.16
N LEU A 197 -12.57 -0.42 -35.72
CA LEU A 197 -13.89 0.21 -35.69
C LEU A 197 -14.41 0.30 -37.13
N ARG A 198 -15.50 -0.44 -37.41
CA ARG A 198 -16.25 -0.37 -38.68
C ARG A 198 -16.79 1.05 -38.87
N SER A 199 -16.22 1.74 -39.85
CA SER A 199 -16.82 2.92 -40.49
C SER A 199 -17.93 2.47 -41.45
N THR A 200 -19.18 2.61 -41.02
CA THR A 200 -20.32 2.68 -41.94
C THR A 200 -20.62 4.14 -42.23
N SER A 201 -20.27 4.56 -43.43
CA SER A 201 -20.69 5.81 -44.05
C SER A 201 -22.11 5.67 -44.60
N ALA A 202 -23.01 6.57 -44.18
CA ALA A 202 -24.13 7.04 -44.99
C ALA A 202 -24.68 8.36 -44.41
N SER A 203 -24.21 9.46 -44.99
CA SER A 203 -24.96 10.67 -45.37
C SER A 203 -26.26 11.04 -44.62
N ALA A 204 -26.20 12.16 -43.89
CA ALA A 204 -27.22 13.20 -43.95
C ALA A 204 -26.58 14.55 -43.58
N PHE A 205 -26.30 15.34 -44.61
CA PHE A 205 -26.01 16.77 -44.50
C PHE A 205 -27.25 17.48 -43.98
N VAL A 206 -27.20 18.05 -42.77
CA VAL A 206 -28.08 19.15 -42.36
C VAL A 206 -27.22 20.20 -41.68
N SER A 207 -27.15 21.36 -42.32
CA SER A 207 -26.49 22.57 -41.87
C SER A 207 -26.99 23.01 -40.51
N SER A 208 -26.11 23.02 -39.51
CA SER A 208 -26.31 23.69 -38.21
C SER A 208 -24.96 24.06 -37.58
N ASN A 209 -24.12 24.76 -38.35
CA ASN A 209 -22.73 25.08 -37.97
C ASN A 209 -22.57 26.30 -37.03
N SER A 210 -23.63 26.76 -36.36
CA SER A 210 -23.57 27.95 -35.49
C SER A 210 -23.86 27.70 -34.01
N ILE A 211 -24.21 26.48 -33.58
CA ILE A 211 -24.56 26.19 -32.18
C ILE A 211 -23.46 25.37 -31.45
N ALA A 212 -22.54 24.73 -32.18
CA ALA A 212 -21.48 23.91 -31.57
C ALA A 212 -20.27 24.72 -31.06
N SER A 213 -20.07 25.97 -31.49
CA SER A 213 -18.91 26.78 -31.08
C SER A 213 -19.07 27.44 -29.70
N SER A 214 -20.30 27.71 -29.24
CA SER A 214 -20.54 28.30 -27.92
C SER A 214 -20.23 27.31 -26.78
N ASN A 215 -20.57 26.04 -26.95
CA ASN A 215 -20.39 25.01 -25.91
C ASN A 215 -18.91 24.65 -25.67
N LEU A 216 -18.06 24.79 -26.69
CA LEU A 216 -16.62 24.56 -26.53
C LEU A 216 -15.95 25.66 -25.71
N SER A 217 -16.34 26.91 -25.91
CA SER A 217 -15.79 28.07 -25.17
C SER A 217 -16.07 27.95 -23.67
N ASP A 218 -17.29 27.55 -23.30
CA ASP A 218 -17.66 27.39 -21.89
C ASP A 218 -16.99 26.19 -21.23
N THR A 219 -16.79 25.10 -22.00
CA THR A 219 -16.01 23.95 -21.52
C THR A 219 -14.54 24.34 -21.26
N ILE A 220 -13.91 25.09 -22.18
CA ILE A 220 -12.53 25.58 -22.03
C ILE A 220 -12.41 26.49 -20.81
N LYS A 221 -13.37 27.40 -20.58
CA LYS A 221 -13.39 28.26 -19.39
C LYS A 221 -13.52 27.45 -18.10
N THR A 222 -14.39 26.44 -18.09
CA THR A 222 -14.59 25.58 -16.90
C THR A 222 -13.30 24.82 -16.57
N MET A 223 -12.68 24.18 -17.56
CA MET A 223 -11.40 23.50 -17.38
C MET A 223 -10.27 24.45 -16.95
N SER A 224 -10.24 25.68 -17.49
CA SER A 224 -9.26 26.69 -17.07
C SER A 224 -9.46 27.11 -15.62
N ASN A 225 -10.70 27.18 -15.14
CA ASN A 225 -11.00 27.52 -13.75
C ASN A 225 -10.61 26.38 -12.80
N GLU A 226 -10.94 25.13 -13.14
CA GLU A 226 -10.54 23.94 -12.36
C GLU A 226 -9.01 23.82 -12.28
N LEU A 227 -8.30 24.08 -13.38
CA LEU A 227 -6.84 24.04 -13.41
C LEU A 227 -6.23 25.13 -12.53
N ASN A 228 -6.83 26.33 -12.50
CA ASN A 228 -6.42 27.39 -11.60
C ASN A 228 -6.69 27.04 -10.12
N GLU A 229 -7.82 26.38 -9.82
CA GLU A 229 -8.13 25.93 -8.45
C GLU A 229 -7.16 24.84 -7.96
N ILE A 230 -6.82 23.88 -8.82
CA ILE A 230 -5.83 22.85 -8.49
C ILE A 230 -4.46 23.49 -8.26
N LYS A 231 -4.08 24.48 -9.09
CA LYS A 231 -2.82 25.21 -8.95
C LYS A 231 -2.75 25.96 -7.61
N THR A 232 -3.81 26.67 -7.22
CA THR A 232 -3.82 27.40 -5.94
C THR A 232 -3.79 26.44 -4.74
N LYS A 233 -4.51 25.31 -4.80
CA LYS A 233 -4.43 24.27 -3.76
C LYS A 233 -3.01 23.72 -3.61
N TYR A 234 -2.32 23.47 -4.72
CA TYR A 234 -0.94 23.00 -4.71
C TYR A 234 0.02 24.04 -4.12
N GLU A 235 -0.11 25.32 -4.48
CA GLU A 235 0.70 26.41 -3.92
C GLU A 235 0.50 26.57 -2.40
N ILE A 236 -0.74 26.45 -1.92
CA ILE A 236 -1.06 26.46 -0.48
C ILE A 236 -0.39 25.29 0.24
N GLU A 237 -0.47 24.08 -0.32
CA GLU A 237 0.13 22.90 0.31
C GLU A 237 1.67 22.98 0.31
N GLN A 238 2.28 23.49 -0.76
CA GLN A 238 3.73 23.76 -0.78
C GLN A 238 4.15 24.74 0.32
N LYS A 239 3.38 25.82 0.51
CA LYS A 239 3.64 26.78 1.58
C LYS A 239 3.52 26.14 2.96
N ARG A 240 2.49 25.32 3.19
CA ARG A 240 2.28 24.58 4.44
C ARG A 240 3.42 23.62 4.74
N ILE A 241 3.90 22.88 3.74
CA ILE A 241 5.05 21.98 3.87
C ILE A 241 6.32 22.78 4.22
N GLN A 242 6.54 23.91 3.56
CA GLN A 242 7.68 24.79 3.85
C GLN A 242 7.64 25.34 5.27
N GLU A 243 6.47 25.78 5.76
CA GLU A 243 6.29 26.26 7.13
C GLU A 243 6.61 25.17 8.17
N LYS A 244 6.07 23.95 7.98
CA LYS A 244 6.38 22.79 8.83
C LYS A 244 7.86 22.44 8.84
N TYR A 245 8.51 22.52 7.68
CA TYR A 245 9.95 22.27 7.58
C TYR A 245 10.76 23.30 8.38
N GLN A 246 10.40 24.59 8.31
CA GLN A 246 11.05 25.65 9.08
C GLN A 246 10.80 25.51 10.59
N GLU A 247 9.59 25.11 10.99
CA GLU A 247 9.29 24.78 12.39
C GLU A 247 10.17 23.63 12.90
N HIS A 248 10.27 22.54 12.15
CA HIS A 248 11.11 21.40 12.51
C HIS A 248 12.60 21.80 12.60
N LEU A 249 13.09 22.62 11.67
CA LEU A 249 14.45 23.13 11.70
C LEU A 249 14.71 23.99 12.94
N THR A 250 13.73 24.80 13.35
CA THR A 250 13.81 25.63 14.56
C THR A 250 13.90 24.75 15.81
N LEU A 251 13.07 23.71 15.91
CA LEU A 251 13.09 22.75 17.02
C LEU A 251 14.43 21.99 17.09
N MET A 252 14.96 21.56 15.95
CA MET A 252 16.29 20.91 15.89
C MET A 252 17.40 21.85 16.37
N ASN A 253 17.38 23.11 15.95
CA ASN A 253 18.37 24.09 16.37
C ASN A 253 18.28 24.38 17.87
N GLN A 254 17.07 24.48 18.43
CA GLN A 254 16.88 24.63 19.88
C GLN A 254 17.40 23.41 20.64
N GLY A 255 17.07 22.20 20.19
CA GLY A 255 17.60 20.96 20.78
C GLY A 255 19.12 20.89 20.75
N TRP A 256 19.74 21.30 19.64
CA TRP A 256 21.19 21.38 19.52
C TRP A 256 21.81 22.36 20.53
N ILE A 257 21.21 23.54 20.71
CA ILE A 257 21.68 24.53 21.70
C ILE A 257 21.63 23.96 23.12
N LEU A 258 20.55 23.28 23.49
CA LEU A 258 20.42 22.65 24.81
C LEU A 258 21.49 21.57 25.05
N ILE A 259 21.75 20.73 24.04
CA ILE A 259 22.82 19.72 24.10
C ILE A 259 24.19 20.40 24.31
N GLN A 260 24.46 21.50 23.60
CA GLN A 260 25.71 22.24 23.78
C GLN A 260 25.84 22.84 25.18
N GLN A 261 24.75 23.38 25.74
CA GLN A 261 24.74 23.90 27.12
C GLN A 261 25.03 22.80 28.14
N GLU A 262 24.42 21.62 27.98
CA GLU A 262 24.66 20.48 28.86
C GLU A 262 26.13 20.01 28.81
N ILE A 263 26.71 19.93 27.61
CA ILE A 263 28.14 19.61 27.44
C ILE A 263 29.03 20.62 28.17
N GLN A 264 28.71 21.92 28.10
CA GLN A 264 29.48 22.95 28.82
C GLN A 264 29.35 22.81 30.34
N THR A 265 28.15 22.53 30.85
CA THR A 265 27.90 22.29 32.28
C THR A 265 28.69 21.09 32.78
N GLN A 266 28.66 19.97 32.06
CA GLN A 266 29.43 18.77 32.39
C GLN A 266 30.94 19.06 32.38
N LYS A 267 31.43 19.82 31.41
CA LYS A 267 32.84 20.24 31.35
C LYS A 267 33.23 21.08 32.57
N GLN A 268 32.40 22.03 32.98
CA GLN A 268 32.65 22.83 34.19
C GLN A 268 32.65 21.96 35.45
N MET A 269 31.71 21.02 35.58
CA MET A 269 31.69 20.07 36.70
C MET A 269 32.98 19.25 36.77
N ILE A 270 33.43 18.69 35.65
CA ILE A 270 34.68 17.93 35.57
C ILE A 270 35.88 18.79 36.00
N MET A 271 35.95 20.05 35.53
CA MET A 271 37.02 20.98 35.94
C MET A 271 36.99 21.27 37.45
N THR A 272 35.80 21.50 38.03
CA THR A 272 35.67 21.73 39.49
C THR A 272 36.08 20.51 40.31
N LEU A 273 35.71 19.30 39.86
CA LEU A 273 36.11 18.06 40.52
C LEU A 273 37.63 17.85 40.43
N SER A 274 38.25 18.14 39.28
CA SER A 274 39.71 18.09 39.11
C SER A 274 40.41 19.00 40.11
N ASN A 275 39.96 20.26 40.24
CA ASN A 275 40.53 21.21 41.18
C ASN A 275 40.39 20.76 42.65
N ILE A 276 39.25 20.16 43.02
CA ILE A 276 39.04 19.61 44.37
C ILE A 276 40.01 18.46 44.64
N VAL A 277 40.19 17.54 43.68
CA VAL A 277 41.14 16.43 43.80
C VAL A 277 42.57 16.95 43.96
N GLU A 278 42.98 17.94 43.17
CA GLU A 278 44.29 18.59 43.32
C GLU A 278 44.47 19.20 44.71
N GLN A 279 43.48 19.96 45.22
CA GLN A 279 43.53 20.54 46.56
C GLN A 279 43.66 19.48 47.66
N ILE A 280 42.92 18.37 47.55
CA ILE A 280 43.02 17.25 48.51
C ILE A 280 44.44 16.67 48.49
N MET A 281 44.99 16.40 47.29
CA MET A 281 46.35 15.85 47.13
C MET A 281 47.43 16.77 47.73
N PHE A 282 47.34 18.09 47.52
CA PHE A 282 48.26 19.04 48.14
C PHE A 282 48.15 19.05 49.68
N SER A 283 46.92 19.03 50.23
CA SER A 283 46.70 19.05 51.67
C SER A 283 47.19 17.78 52.40
N THR A 284 47.26 16.64 51.70
CA THR A 284 47.77 15.39 52.28
C THR A 284 49.30 15.33 52.32
N CYS A 285 49.99 16.01 51.40
CA CYS A 285 51.47 16.06 51.38
C CYS A 285 52.06 16.87 52.53
N GLU A 286 51.38 17.93 53.00
CA GLU A 286 51.90 18.78 54.09
C GLU A 286 51.85 18.12 55.47
N LYS A 287 51.14 16.98 55.61
CA LYS A 287 50.94 16.29 56.90
C LYS A 287 51.87 15.10 57.12
N THR A 288 52.75 14.79 56.18
CA THR A 288 53.78 13.74 56.26
C THR A 288 55.16 14.34 56.38
#